data_AF-A0ABD5MBF7-F1
#
_entry.id   AF-A0ABD5MBF7-F1
#
_cell.length_a   1.000
_cell.length_b   1.000
_cell.length_c   1.000
_cell.angle_alpha   90.00
_cell.angle_beta   90.00
_cell.angle_gamma   90.00
#
_symmetry.space_group_name_H-M   'P 1'
#
loop_
_entity.id
_entity.type
_entity.pdbx_description
1 polymer ?
#
loop_
_entity_poly.entity_id
_entity_poly.type
_entity_poly.pdbx_seq_one_letter_code
_entity_poly.pdbx_strand_id
1 'polypeptide(L)'
;MTETGDGDDAPAAGADIDSEGDAADPDADTFGVGIHVTETEFQFVVHVPADIDSGWSDPDAFQRLVERTVWERLDREATLRRIAKEAETGETVTLGRVSLRPDGTVTDVDFRETAVPA
;
A
#
# COMPACT_ATOMS: atom_id res chain seq x y z
N MET A 1 -47.87 30.36 -25.56
CA MET A 1 -48.33 28.98 -25.76
C MET A 1 -47.47 28.15 -24.83
N THR A 2 -48.07 27.67 -23.75
CA THR A 2 -47.40 26.90 -22.70
C THR A 2 -47.52 25.44 -23.08
N GLU A 3 -46.42 24.78 -23.42
CA GLU A 3 -46.38 23.33 -23.59
C GLU A 3 -45.82 22.73 -22.31
N THR A 4 -46.71 22.16 -21.52
CA THR A 4 -46.39 21.37 -20.34
C THR A 4 -46.29 19.93 -20.81
N GLY A 5 -45.06 19.44 -20.97
CA GLY A 5 -44.77 18.02 -21.16
C GLY A 5 -44.67 17.36 -19.80
N ASP A 6 -45.77 16.74 -19.39
CA ASP A 6 -45.88 15.76 -18.30
C ASP A 6 -45.11 14.50 -18.72
N GLY A 7 -44.10 14.14 -17.93
CA GLY A 7 -43.24 12.98 -18.13
C GLY A 7 -43.00 12.30 -16.79
N ASP A 8 -44.01 11.57 -16.35
CA ASP A 8 -43.90 10.50 -15.36
C ASP A 8 -42.92 9.44 -15.90
N ASP A 9 -41.69 9.42 -15.38
CA ASP A 9 -40.77 8.28 -15.51
C ASP A 9 -40.19 7.97 -14.13
N ALA A 10 -40.29 6.70 -13.79
CA ALA A 10 -40.30 6.15 -12.45
C ALA A 10 -39.03 6.43 -11.61
N PRO A 11 -39.13 6.44 -10.27
CA PRO A 11 -37.96 6.34 -9.42
C PRO A 11 -37.40 4.92 -9.51
N ALA A 12 -36.51 4.71 -10.48
CA ALA A 12 -35.73 3.48 -10.55
C ALA A 12 -34.75 3.45 -9.37
N ALA A 13 -35.03 2.49 -8.48
CA ALA A 13 -34.07 1.79 -7.65
C ALA A 13 -33.20 2.66 -6.74
N GLY A 14 -33.65 2.79 -5.49
CA GLY A 14 -32.70 2.55 -4.40
C GLY A 14 -32.14 1.13 -4.56
N ALA A 15 -30.84 1.06 -4.78
CA ALA A 15 -30.04 -0.14 -4.62
C ALA A 15 -28.70 0.37 -4.08
N ASP A 16 -28.43 -0.05 -2.83
CA ASP A 16 -27.12 -0.12 -2.22
C ASP A 16 -26.24 1.14 -2.27
N ILE A 17 -26.47 1.98 -1.26
CA ILE A 17 -25.33 2.39 -0.43
C ILE A 17 -24.79 1.09 0.19
N ASP A 18 -23.90 0.39 -0.51
CA ASP A 18 -23.09 -0.63 0.14
C ASP A 18 -22.28 0.10 1.22
N SER A 19 -22.74 -0.02 2.46
CA SER A 19 -21.82 0.06 3.57
C SER A 19 -20.79 -1.04 3.39
N GLU A 20 -19.55 -0.72 3.74
CA GLU A 20 -18.42 -1.63 3.96
C GLU A 20 -17.56 -1.95 2.74
N GLY A 21 -16.51 -1.15 2.63
CA GLY A 21 -15.23 -1.60 2.11
C GLY A 21 -14.21 -0.53 2.45
N ASP A 22 -13.16 -0.90 3.17
CA ASP A 22 -11.86 -0.26 3.07
C ASP A 22 -11.49 -0.23 1.58
N ALA A 23 -12.00 0.76 0.84
CA ALA A 23 -11.84 0.83 -0.60
C ALA A 23 -10.45 1.40 -0.82
N ALA A 24 -9.45 0.51 -0.76
CA ALA A 24 -8.19 0.74 -1.42
C ALA A 24 -8.51 1.39 -2.78
N ASP A 25 -8.05 2.64 -2.98
CA ASP A 25 -8.28 3.36 -4.22
C ASP A 25 -8.02 2.41 -5.39
N PRO A 26 -8.95 2.26 -6.36
CA PRO A 26 -8.77 1.31 -7.47
C PRO A 26 -7.58 1.65 -8.36
N ASP A 27 -7.05 2.88 -8.23
CA ASP A 27 -5.83 3.37 -8.87
C ASP A 27 -4.57 3.22 -8.00
N ALA A 28 -4.68 2.64 -6.80
CA ALA A 28 -3.58 2.43 -5.88
C ALA A 28 -3.23 0.95 -5.80
N ASP A 29 -1.97 0.68 -6.12
CA ASP A 29 -1.37 -0.63 -6.03
C ASP A 29 -0.85 -0.89 -4.62
N THR A 30 -1.14 -2.05 -4.06
CA THR A 30 -0.61 -2.48 -2.75
C THR A 30 0.72 -3.20 -2.89
N PHE A 31 1.77 -2.64 -2.30
CA PHE A 31 3.12 -3.22 -2.27
C PHE A 31 3.46 -3.74 -0.88
N GLY A 32 3.93 -4.97 -0.79
CA GLY A 32 4.53 -5.49 0.44
C GLY A 32 5.92 -4.91 0.60
N VAL A 33 6.28 -4.43 1.79
CA VAL A 33 7.65 -3.97 2.08
C VAL A 33 8.26 -4.81 3.18
N GLY A 34 9.54 -5.14 3.02
CA GLY A 34 10.27 -5.98 3.96
C GLY A 34 11.76 -5.71 3.95
N ILE A 35 12.44 -6.30 4.92
CA ILE A 35 13.90 -6.34 5.00
C ILE A 35 14.32 -7.79 4.87
N HIS A 36 15.11 -8.07 3.85
CA HIS A 36 15.83 -9.32 3.75
C HIS A 36 17.15 -9.20 4.52
N VAL A 37 17.31 -10.04 5.53
CA VAL A 37 18.52 -10.10 6.36
C VAL A 37 19.50 -11.00 5.65
N THR A 38 20.61 -10.47 5.19
CA THR A 38 21.73 -11.28 4.70
C THR A 38 22.74 -11.52 5.82
N GLU A 39 23.74 -12.34 5.54
CA GLU A 39 24.80 -12.67 6.51
C GLU A 39 25.55 -11.44 7.03
N THR A 40 25.59 -10.36 6.25
CA THR A 40 26.38 -9.16 6.55
C THR A 40 25.57 -7.86 6.54
N GLU A 41 24.40 -7.83 5.91
CA GLU A 41 23.70 -6.59 5.58
C GLU A 41 22.17 -6.74 5.61
N PHE A 42 21.46 -5.61 5.63
CA PHE A 42 20.00 -5.55 5.54
C PHE A 42 19.60 -4.99 4.18
N GLN A 43 18.91 -5.81 3.37
CA GLN A 43 18.43 -5.40 2.06
C GLN A 43 16.95 -5.03 2.12
N PHE A 44 16.63 -3.81 1.70
CA PHE A 44 15.23 -3.40 1.57
C PHE A 44 14.62 -4.06 0.34
N VAL A 45 13.57 -4.85 0.55
CA VAL A 45 12.87 -5.57 -0.51
C VAL A 45 11.43 -5.08 -0.59
N VAL A 46 11.00 -4.78 -1.81
CA VAL A 46 9.61 -4.47 -2.12
C VAL A 46 9.03 -5.66 -2.87
N HIS A 47 8.06 -6.32 -2.26
CA HIS A 47 7.31 -7.40 -2.87
C HIS A 47 6.17 -6.81 -3.70
N VAL A 48 6.38 -6.85 -5.01
CA VAL A 48 5.44 -6.39 -6.04
C VAL A 48 4.52 -7.57 -6.37
N PRO A 49 3.20 -7.51 -6.13
CA PRO A 49 2.30 -8.56 -6.59
C PRO A 49 2.35 -8.66 -8.13
N ALA A 50 2.16 -9.87 -8.66
CA ALA A 50 2.29 -10.11 -10.10
C ALA A 50 1.18 -9.44 -10.94
N ASP A 51 0.13 -8.94 -10.29
CA ASP A 51 -1.06 -8.30 -10.89
C ASP A 51 -0.96 -6.76 -10.91
N ILE A 52 0.25 -6.20 -10.79
CA ILE A 52 0.45 -4.75 -10.84
C ILE A 52 0.26 -4.27 -12.27
N ASP A 53 -0.68 -3.33 -12.46
CA ASP A 53 -0.82 -2.60 -13.69
C ASP A 53 0.51 -1.89 -13.99
N SER A 54 1.05 -2.10 -15.19
CA SER A 54 2.40 -1.69 -15.60
C SER A 54 2.63 -0.16 -15.68
N GLY A 55 1.84 0.64 -14.97
CA GLY A 55 1.91 2.10 -14.88
C GLY A 55 3.16 2.63 -14.17
N TRP A 56 3.88 1.79 -13.41
CA TRP A 56 5.15 2.13 -12.78
C TRP A 56 6.31 2.12 -13.79
N SER A 57 6.37 3.18 -14.61
CA SER A 57 7.35 3.32 -15.71
C SER A 57 8.80 3.48 -15.24
N ASP A 58 9.02 3.92 -13.99
CA ASP A 58 10.35 4.15 -13.42
C ASP A 58 10.57 3.34 -12.12
N PRO A 59 11.14 2.12 -12.21
CA PRO A 59 11.36 1.27 -11.03
C PRO A 59 12.29 1.93 -10.01
N ASP A 60 13.29 2.69 -10.46
CA ASP A 60 14.22 3.45 -9.63
C ASP A 60 13.54 4.57 -8.84
N ALA A 61 12.63 5.31 -9.49
CA ALA A 61 11.90 6.40 -8.85
C ALA A 61 10.90 5.85 -7.84
N PHE A 62 10.20 4.79 -8.21
CA PHE A 62 9.32 4.03 -7.32
C PHE A 62 10.05 3.54 -6.07
N GLN A 63 11.17 2.82 -6.24
CA GLN A 63 11.93 2.27 -5.11
C GLN A 63 12.36 3.38 -4.14
N ARG A 64 12.89 4.49 -4.65
CA ARG A 64 13.27 5.63 -3.80
C ARG A 64 12.08 6.26 -3.10
N LEU A 65 10.93 6.36 -3.75
CA LEU A 65 9.73 6.97 -3.18
C LEU A 65 9.11 6.08 -2.09
N VAL A 66 9.01 4.77 -2.33
CA VAL A 66 8.56 3.80 -1.33
C VAL A 66 9.51 3.75 -0.16
N GLU A 67 10.82 3.65 -0.42
CA GLU A 67 11.83 3.63 0.64
C GLU A 67 11.71 4.88 1.53
N ARG A 68 11.64 6.07 0.92
CA ARG A 68 11.45 7.32 1.66
C ARG A 68 10.15 7.33 2.45
N THR A 69 9.03 6.97 1.83
CA THR A 69 7.72 6.94 2.49
C THR A 69 7.73 6.01 3.70
N VAL A 70 8.31 4.81 3.53
CA VAL A 70 8.45 3.83 4.61
C VAL A 70 9.30 4.40 5.72
N TRP A 71 10.44 5.03 5.42
CA TRP A 71 11.30 5.63 6.46
C TRP A 71 10.77 6.95 7.05
N GLU A 72 9.85 7.63 6.37
CA GLU A 72 9.10 8.77 6.92
C GLU A 72 8.04 8.32 7.93
N ARG A 73 7.54 7.08 7.81
CA ARG A 73 6.54 6.49 8.73
C ARG A 73 7.17 5.58 9.79
N LEU A 74 8.18 4.80 9.43
CA LEU A 74 8.93 3.90 10.29
C LEU A 74 10.33 4.46 10.55
N ASP A 75 10.77 4.46 11.81
CA ASP A 75 12.14 4.83 12.12
C ASP A 75 13.11 3.76 11.59
N ARG A 76 13.93 4.15 10.59
CA ARG A 76 14.87 3.25 9.91
C ARG A 76 15.83 2.58 10.89
N GLU A 77 16.43 3.35 11.81
CA GLU A 77 17.41 2.81 12.75
C GLU A 77 16.77 1.86 13.76
N ALA A 78 15.62 2.24 14.33
CA ALA A 78 14.90 1.40 15.29
C ALA A 78 14.44 0.10 14.64
N THR A 79 13.93 0.19 13.40
CA THR A 79 13.47 -0.95 12.61
C THR A 79 14.62 -1.91 12.30
N LEU A 80 15.75 -1.41 11.80
CA LEU A 80 16.93 -2.23 11.52
C LEU A 80 17.52 -2.85 12.79
N ARG A 81 17.62 -2.10 13.89
CA ARG A 81 18.09 -2.65 15.18
C ARG A 81 17.18 -3.74 15.71
N ARG A 82 15.87 -3.64 15.46
CA ARG A 82 14.89 -4.65 15.86
C ARG A 82 15.06 -5.91 15.02
N ILE A 83 15.13 -5.78 13.70
CA ILE A 83 15.37 -6.90 12.79
C ILE A 83 16.69 -7.58 13.13
N ALA A 84 17.75 -6.82 13.41
CA ALA A 84 19.04 -7.37 13.85
C ALA A 84 18.97 -8.20 15.15
N LYS A 85 17.95 -7.97 15.99
CA LYS A 85 17.76 -8.70 17.25
C LYS A 85 16.82 -9.89 17.12
N GLU A 86 15.80 -9.78 16.27
CA GLU A 86 14.70 -10.75 16.20
C GLU A 86 14.82 -11.69 15.00
N ALA A 87 15.46 -11.27 13.90
CA ALA A 87 15.52 -12.02 12.66
C ALA A 87 16.88 -12.69 12.45
N GLU A 88 16.84 -13.89 11.87
CA GLU A 88 18.03 -14.67 11.54
C GLU A 88 18.53 -14.35 10.13
N THR A 89 19.82 -14.57 9.90
CA THR A 89 20.43 -14.40 8.57
C THR A 89 19.80 -15.35 7.56
N GLY A 90 19.30 -14.81 6.46
CA GLY A 90 18.54 -15.52 5.43
C GLY A 90 17.03 -15.34 5.54
N GLU A 91 16.54 -14.67 6.58
CA GLU A 91 15.11 -14.39 6.78
C GLU A 91 14.66 -13.09 6.11
N THR A 92 13.42 -13.05 5.66
CA THR A 92 12.77 -11.82 5.16
C THR A 92 11.72 -11.37 6.15
N VAL A 93 12.00 -10.26 6.85
CA VAL A 93 11.05 -9.65 7.78
C VAL A 93 10.13 -8.72 7.01
N THR A 94 8.84 -9.04 6.97
CA THR A 94 7.83 -8.14 6.42
C THR A 94 7.56 -6.99 7.39
N LEU A 95 7.81 -5.76 6.94
CA LEU A 95 7.56 -4.54 7.72
C LEU A 95 6.09 -4.11 7.65
N GLY A 96 5.44 -4.37 6.50
CA GLY A 96 4.04 -4.03 6.28
C GLY A 96 3.69 -3.96 4.81
N ARG A 97 2.62 -3.23 4.50
CA ARG A 97 2.15 -2.96 3.15
C ARG A 97 1.94 -1.47 2.98
N VAL A 98 2.18 -1.00 1.75
CA VAL A 98 1.93 0.38 1.37
C VAL A 98 1.17 0.40 0.06
N SER A 99 0.09 1.15 0.02
CA SER A 99 -0.69 1.36 -1.18
C SER A 99 -0.32 2.70 -1.80
N LEU A 100 0.21 2.65 -3.02
CA LEU A 100 0.58 3.84 -3.78
C LEU A 100 -0.04 3.84 -5.16
N ARG A 101 -0.29 5.06 -5.64
CA ARG A 101 -0.61 5.35 -7.03
C ARG A 101 0.67 5.49 -7.86
N PRO A 102 0.65 5.21 -9.17
CA PRO A 102 1.80 5.36 -10.06
C PRO A 102 2.32 6.80 -10.16
N ASP A 103 1.52 7.79 -9.78
CA ASP A 103 1.93 9.20 -9.65
C ASP A 103 2.82 9.46 -8.39
N GLY A 104 3.07 8.44 -7.57
CA GLY A 104 3.82 8.53 -6.32
C GLY A 104 2.99 8.99 -5.11
N THR A 105 1.67 9.08 -5.27
CA THR A 105 0.77 9.42 -4.17
C THR A 105 0.55 8.20 -3.27
N VAL A 106 0.77 8.36 -1.96
CA VAL A 106 0.52 7.31 -0.97
C VAL A 106 -0.93 7.42 -0.50
N THR A 107 -1.69 6.37 -0.73
CA THR A 107 -3.11 6.31 -0.38
C THR A 107 -3.30 5.63 0.97
N ASP A 108 -2.60 4.52 1.20
CA ASP A 108 -2.73 3.74 2.43
C ASP A 108 -1.37 3.20 2.89
N VAL A 109 -1.22 3.07 4.21
CA VAL A 109 -0.02 2.53 4.86
C VAL A 109 -0.42 1.63 6.02
N ASP A 110 -0.30 0.33 5.81
CA ASP A 110 -0.54 -0.68 6.84
C ASP A 110 0.82 -1.22 7.31
N PHE A 111 1.49 -0.42 8.15
CA PHE A 111 2.71 -0.86 8.83
C PHE A 111 2.34 -1.52 10.15
N ARG A 112 2.96 -2.67 10.43
CA ARG A 112 2.85 -3.26 11.76
C ARG A 112 3.68 -2.44 12.75
N GLU A 113 3.06 -1.40 13.31
CA GLU A 113 3.62 -0.58 14.40
C GLU A 113 3.93 -1.45 15.63
N THR A 114 3.18 -2.55 15.79
CA THR A 114 3.38 -3.58 16.81
C THR A 114 3.55 -4.95 16.18
N ALA A 115 4.77 -5.29 15.78
CA ALA A 115 5.23 -6.67 15.96
C ALA A 115 5.54 -6.87 17.45
N VAL A 116 4.50 -7.04 18.25
CA VAL A 116 4.60 -7.50 19.65
C VAL A 116 3.94 -8.88 19.68
N PRO A 117 4.63 -9.94 20.14
CA PRO A 117 3.96 -11.18 20.45
C PRO A 117 3.15 -11.03 21.74
N ALA A 118 1.96 -11.62 21.78
CA ALA A 118 1.38 -12.15 23.00
C ALA A 118 1.29 -13.67 22.84
#